data_AF-A0A7C1H8S1-F1
#
_entry.id   AF-A0A7C1H8S1-F1
#
_cell.length_a   1.000
_cell.length_b   1.000
_cell.length_c   1.000
_cell.angle_alpha   90.00
_cell.angle_beta   90.00
_cell.angle_gamma   90.00
#
_symmetry.space_group_name_H-M   'P 1'
#
loop_
_entity.id
_entity.type
_entity.pdbx_description
1 polymer ?
#
loop_
_entity_poly.entity_id
_entity_poly.type
_entity_poly.pdbx_seq_one_letter_code
_entity_poly.pdbx_strand_id
1 'polypeptide(L)'
;MFLLGMPAVYRFFKHLASPPKKARKQVRLGFNRIYILPTKAGLLFFALLLTMLLISINYTNPPGYLLTFLLTGVGLASIFHTHRALFGLLVSRAPTRSVFAGKTAHFQVVIRNPDPLFRHGIRITWSGLDQGPIQDIASKSEARFSLPKLAVARGKLTAGPIVVSSVHPLGLCKAWASVQLAMSCIVYPQPEKNGPKWSPSAKVSADLSKILLESYPAEQDGDDFSGLRKYRLGDPPRQVAWKAMAKSNTLYSKEFSSQGEDTVIWLQWKDANQAEIEATLSRLCRWILEADKTGHPYGLILPNQEISPTTGPAHLDLCLTSLAVFQDHPENP
;
A
#
# COMPACT_ATOMS: atom_id res chain seq x y z
N MET A 1 48.71 -2.99 3.59
CA MET A 1 48.17 -1.61 3.48
C MET A 1 47.59 -1.39 2.06
N PHE A 2 46.50 -2.08 1.68
CA PHE A 2 45.86 -1.91 0.34
C PHE A 2 44.34 -2.19 0.33
N LEU A 3 43.71 -2.36 1.50
CA LEU A 3 42.31 -2.82 1.60
C LEU A 3 41.29 -1.73 1.97
N LEU A 4 41.70 -0.45 2.03
CA LEU A 4 40.86 0.65 2.51
C LEU A 4 40.18 1.49 1.40
N GLY A 5 40.50 1.28 0.12
CA GLY A 5 39.96 2.11 -0.99
C GLY A 5 38.68 1.59 -1.69
N MET A 6 38.31 0.32 -1.52
CA MET A 6 37.28 -0.31 -2.36
C MET A 6 35.79 -0.16 -1.97
N PRO A 7 35.37 0.22 -0.73
CA PRO A 7 33.97 0.55 -0.51
C PRO A 7 33.57 1.83 -1.26
N ALA A 8 34.52 2.72 -1.57
CA ALA A 8 34.29 3.91 -2.38
C ALA A 8 34.03 3.55 -3.85
N VAL A 9 34.77 2.61 -4.44
CA VAL A 9 34.52 2.12 -5.81
C VAL A 9 33.18 1.40 -5.91
N TYR A 10 32.83 0.57 -4.92
CA TYR A 10 31.51 -0.08 -4.85
C TYR A 10 30.37 0.94 -4.76
N ARG A 11 30.52 1.99 -3.93
CA ARG A 11 29.55 3.09 -3.81
C ARG A 11 29.48 3.96 -5.07
N PHE A 12 30.62 4.19 -5.73
CA PHE A 12 30.72 4.97 -6.96
C PHE A 12 30.02 4.26 -8.13
N PHE A 13 30.23 2.96 -8.30
CA PHE A 13 29.51 2.16 -9.29
C PHE A 13 28.03 1.93 -8.94
N LYS A 14 27.67 1.87 -7.64
CA LYS A 14 26.26 1.91 -7.19
C LYS A 14 25.56 3.20 -7.64
N HIS A 15 26.31 4.29 -7.84
CA HIS A 15 25.81 5.56 -8.39
C HIS A 15 25.71 5.56 -9.92
N LEU A 16 26.56 4.80 -10.63
CA LEU A 16 26.54 4.73 -12.10
C LEU A 16 25.31 4.00 -12.68
N ALA A 17 24.68 3.06 -11.95
CA ALA A 17 23.35 2.59 -12.35
C ALA A 17 22.30 3.62 -11.96
N SER A 18 22.37 4.78 -12.62
CA SER A 18 21.36 5.82 -12.55
C SER A 18 20.00 5.15 -12.78
N PRO A 19 19.05 5.27 -11.85
CA PRO A 19 17.74 4.70 -12.02
C PRO A 19 17.13 5.27 -13.31
N PRO A 20 16.51 4.43 -14.15
CA PRO A 20 15.97 4.89 -15.42
C PRO A 20 14.94 5.99 -15.16
N LYS A 21 15.14 7.19 -15.73
CA LYS A 21 14.33 8.40 -15.49
C LYS A 21 12.81 8.23 -15.70
N LYS A 22 12.36 7.19 -16.40
CA LYS A 22 10.94 6.92 -16.69
C LYS A 22 10.47 5.66 -15.97
N ALA A 23 9.49 5.83 -15.09
CA ALA A 23 8.79 4.72 -14.45
C ALA A 23 7.97 3.93 -15.49
N ARG A 24 8.09 2.59 -15.48
CA ARG A 24 7.38 1.71 -16.42
C ARG A 24 6.48 0.71 -15.69
N LYS A 25 5.46 0.18 -16.36
CA LYS A 25 4.59 -0.88 -15.80
C LYS A 25 5.33 -2.22 -15.72
N GLN A 26 6.18 -2.50 -16.71
CA GLN A 26 6.98 -3.70 -16.82
C GLN A 26 8.34 -3.36 -17.43
N VAL A 27 9.39 -4.06 -17.00
CA VAL A 27 10.76 -3.90 -17.48
C VAL A 27 11.38 -5.27 -17.70
N ARG A 28 11.89 -5.51 -18.91
CA ARG A 28 12.75 -6.67 -19.19
C ARG A 28 14.20 -6.32 -18.88
N LEU A 29 14.88 -7.19 -18.14
CA LEU A 29 16.32 -7.07 -17.86
C LEU A 29 17.10 -7.58 -19.08
N GLY A 30 17.61 -6.65 -19.88
CA GLY A 30 18.51 -6.92 -21.01
C GLY A 30 19.97 -6.59 -20.68
N PHE A 31 20.87 -6.85 -21.63
CA PHE A 31 22.32 -6.69 -21.47
C PHE A 31 22.75 -5.30 -20.97
N ASN A 32 22.18 -4.22 -21.53
CA ASN A 32 22.57 -2.84 -21.19
C ASN A 32 22.13 -2.37 -19.79
N ARG A 33 21.52 -3.24 -18.98
CA ARG A 33 21.02 -2.89 -17.64
C ARG A 33 21.61 -3.73 -16.52
N ILE A 34 22.41 -4.74 -16.86
CA ILE A 34 22.98 -5.67 -15.90
C ILE A 34 24.44 -5.28 -15.70
N TYR A 35 24.77 -4.89 -14.48
CA TYR A 35 26.12 -4.58 -14.07
C TYR A 35 26.66 -5.71 -13.21
N ILE A 36 27.92 -6.08 -13.41
CA ILE A 36 28.60 -7.14 -12.65
C ILE A 36 29.78 -6.50 -11.93
N LEU A 37 29.89 -6.80 -10.64
CA LEU A 37 31.02 -6.35 -9.84
C LEU A 37 31.51 -7.51 -8.96
N PRO A 38 32.83 -7.71 -8.80
CA PRO A 38 33.34 -8.71 -7.86
C PRO A 38 32.91 -8.38 -6.43
N THR A 39 32.55 -9.41 -5.67
CA THR A 39 32.30 -9.30 -4.23
C THR A 39 33.62 -9.24 -3.46
N LYS A 40 33.58 -9.05 -2.14
CA LYS A 40 34.78 -9.16 -1.29
C LYS A 40 35.45 -10.54 -1.42
N ALA A 41 34.64 -11.60 -1.47
CA ALA A 41 35.13 -12.96 -1.67
C ALA A 41 35.72 -13.15 -3.07
N GLY A 42 35.07 -12.61 -4.10
CA GLY A 42 35.60 -12.62 -5.47
C GLY A 42 36.94 -11.91 -5.59
N LEU A 43 37.08 -10.73 -4.98
CA LEU A 43 38.35 -10.00 -4.97
C LEU A 43 39.47 -10.80 -4.31
N LEU A 44 39.19 -11.43 -3.15
CA LEU A 44 40.16 -12.29 -2.48
C LEU A 44 40.52 -13.51 -3.34
N PHE A 45 39.54 -14.12 -4.00
CA PHE A 45 39.75 -15.23 -4.92
C PHE A 45 40.64 -14.84 -6.11
N PHE A 46 40.36 -13.72 -6.78
CA PHE A 46 41.18 -13.23 -7.89
C PHE A 46 42.58 -12.81 -7.45
N ALA A 47 42.72 -12.21 -6.26
CA ALA A 47 44.03 -11.88 -5.70
C ALA A 47 44.85 -13.16 -5.40
N LEU A 48 44.22 -14.18 -4.82
CA LEU A 48 44.87 -15.46 -4.54
C LEU A 48 45.26 -16.18 -5.83
N LEU A 49 44.40 -16.16 -6.86
CA LEU A 49 44.72 -16.67 -8.19
C LEU A 49 45.94 -15.99 -8.79
N LEU A 50 46.03 -14.66 -8.69
CA LEU A 50 47.17 -13.89 -9.19
C LEU A 50 48.46 -14.25 -8.44
N THR A 51 48.40 -14.34 -7.10
CA THR A 51 49.54 -14.76 -6.29
C THR A 51 49.98 -16.17 -6.65
N MET A 52 49.04 -17.10 -6.81
CA MET A 52 49.34 -18.48 -7.17
C MET A 52 49.97 -18.57 -8.58
N LEU A 53 49.52 -17.74 -9.52
CA LEU A 53 50.11 -17.67 -10.85
C LEU A 53 51.56 -17.16 -10.79
N LEU A 54 51.82 -16.09 -10.03
CA LEU A 54 53.16 -15.55 -9.84
C LEU A 54 54.12 -16.56 -9.19
N ILE A 55 53.65 -17.30 -8.17
CA ILE A 55 54.42 -18.39 -7.55
C ILE A 55 54.71 -19.48 -8.59
N SER A 56 53.71 -19.88 -9.36
CA SER A 56 53.89 -20.94 -10.37
C SER A 56 54.89 -20.54 -11.46
N ILE A 57 54.88 -19.25 -11.86
CA ILE A 57 55.85 -18.66 -12.79
C ILE A 57 57.25 -18.62 -12.19
N ASN A 58 57.38 -18.16 -10.94
CA ASN A 58 58.68 -18.02 -10.29
C ASN A 58 59.38 -19.38 -10.12
N TYR A 59 58.63 -20.39 -9.68
CA TYR A 59 59.18 -21.72 -9.39
C TYR A 59 59.05 -22.71 -10.55
N THR A 60 58.55 -22.29 -11.72
CA THR A 60 58.34 -23.16 -12.90
C THR A 60 57.60 -24.46 -12.55
N ASN A 61 56.54 -24.38 -11.73
CA ASN A 61 55.83 -25.55 -11.19
C ASN A 61 54.65 -25.96 -12.10
N PRO A 62 54.72 -27.06 -12.89
CA PRO A 62 53.63 -27.49 -13.78
C PRO A 62 52.25 -27.70 -13.10
N PRO A 63 52.14 -28.34 -11.92
CA PRO A 63 50.83 -28.52 -11.26
C PRO A 63 50.23 -27.19 -10.78
N GLY A 64 51.06 -26.19 -10.49
CA GLY A 64 50.61 -24.84 -10.14
C GLY A 64 49.89 -24.16 -11.30
N TYR A 65 50.40 -24.29 -12.52
CA TYR A 65 49.72 -23.80 -13.71
C TYR A 65 48.38 -24.51 -13.96
N LEU A 66 48.35 -25.84 -13.81
CA LEU A 66 47.12 -26.60 -13.98
C LEU A 66 46.01 -26.12 -13.05
N LEU A 67 46.30 -25.97 -11.75
CA LEU A 67 45.30 -25.55 -10.77
C LEU A 67 44.86 -24.10 -10.98
N THR A 68 45.80 -23.18 -11.27
CA THR A 68 45.47 -21.77 -11.53
C THR A 68 44.56 -21.61 -12.74
N PHE A 69 44.86 -22.27 -13.86
CA PHE A 69 44.01 -22.20 -15.05
C PHE A 69 42.65 -22.87 -14.84
N LEU A 70 42.59 -23.99 -14.11
CA LEU A 70 41.33 -24.65 -13.78
C LEU A 70 40.43 -23.74 -12.94
N LEU A 71 40.97 -23.14 -11.86
CA LEU A 71 40.22 -22.22 -11.01
C LEU A 71 39.84 -20.92 -11.75
N THR A 72 40.70 -20.46 -12.66
CA THR A 72 40.37 -19.34 -13.54
C THR A 72 39.18 -19.67 -14.42
N GLY A 73 39.16 -20.86 -15.06
CA GLY A 73 38.01 -21.34 -15.84
C GLY A 73 36.71 -21.40 -15.04
N VAL A 74 36.76 -21.90 -13.80
CA VAL A 74 35.61 -21.87 -12.86
C VAL A 74 35.18 -20.44 -12.53
N GLY A 75 36.12 -19.52 -12.32
CA GLY A 75 35.84 -18.10 -12.09
C GLY A 75 35.13 -17.43 -13.28
N LEU A 76 35.62 -17.64 -14.50
CA LEU A 76 34.99 -17.15 -15.73
C LEU A 76 33.59 -17.76 -15.93
N ALA A 77 33.44 -19.07 -15.72
CA ALA A 77 32.15 -19.74 -15.76
C ALA A 77 31.18 -19.15 -14.73
N SER A 78 31.64 -18.86 -13.52
CA SER A 78 30.82 -18.22 -12.49
C SER A 78 30.35 -16.83 -12.94
N ILE A 79 31.23 -15.98 -13.50
CA ILE A 79 30.85 -14.66 -14.01
C ILE A 79 29.72 -14.77 -15.04
N PHE A 80 29.86 -15.72 -15.98
CA PHE A 80 28.86 -15.95 -17.02
C PHE A 80 27.51 -16.40 -16.44
N HIS A 81 27.52 -17.32 -15.47
CA HIS A 81 26.30 -17.77 -14.79
C HIS A 81 25.65 -16.66 -13.96
N THR A 82 26.44 -15.82 -13.28
CA THR A 82 25.94 -14.66 -12.53
C THR A 82 25.26 -13.66 -13.46
N HIS A 83 25.83 -13.37 -14.65
CA HIS A 83 25.16 -12.54 -15.64
C HIS A 83 23.83 -13.16 -16.10
N ARG A 84 23.87 -14.46 -16.46
CA ARG A 84 22.68 -15.17 -16.90
C ARG A 84 21.58 -15.13 -15.85
N ALA A 85 21.90 -15.22 -14.56
CA ALA A 85 20.90 -15.24 -13.48
C ALA A 85 19.85 -14.12 -13.56
N LEU A 86 20.25 -12.92 -14.01
CA LEU A 86 19.34 -11.78 -14.18
C LEU A 86 18.86 -11.57 -15.62
N PHE A 87 19.64 -12.03 -16.59
CA PHE A 87 19.35 -11.83 -18.00
C PHE A 87 18.01 -12.47 -18.40
N GLY A 88 17.14 -11.69 -19.04
CA GLY A 88 15.85 -12.15 -19.56
C GLY A 88 14.68 -12.02 -18.59
N LEU A 89 14.92 -11.73 -17.30
CA LEU A 89 13.86 -11.59 -16.31
C LEU A 89 12.92 -10.41 -16.62
N LEU A 90 11.64 -10.62 -16.36
CA LEU A 90 10.59 -9.61 -16.51
C LEU A 90 10.17 -9.13 -15.12
N VAL A 91 10.41 -7.86 -14.84
CA VAL A 91 10.03 -7.23 -13.57
C VAL A 91 8.77 -6.39 -13.81
N SER A 92 7.71 -6.67 -13.05
CA SER A 92 6.42 -5.98 -13.14
C SER A 92 5.91 -5.56 -11.76
N ARG A 93 5.09 -4.51 -11.75
CA ARG A 93 4.40 -4.07 -10.53
C ARG A 93 3.17 -4.94 -10.26
N ALA A 94 2.85 -5.15 -8.99
CA ALA A 94 1.55 -5.64 -8.55
C ALA A 94 0.77 -4.51 -7.83
N PRO A 95 -0.58 -4.61 -7.75
CA PRO A 95 -1.39 -3.65 -7.01
C PRO A 95 -0.94 -3.61 -5.54
N THR A 96 -0.77 -2.40 -5.01
CA THR A 96 -0.38 -2.17 -3.62
C THR A 96 -1.59 -1.63 -2.88
N ARG A 97 -1.89 -2.19 -1.71
CA ARG A 97 -3.00 -1.73 -0.87
C ARG A 97 -2.66 -0.38 -0.24
N SER A 98 -3.67 0.48 -0.07
CA SER A 98 -3.55 1.72 0.68
C SER A 98 -3.27 1.43 2.16
N VAL A 99 -2.54 2.32 2.82
CA VAL A 99 -2.18 2.18 4.24
C VAL A 99 -2.41 3.49 4.98
N PHE A 100 -2.54 3.45 6.30
CA PHE A 100 -2.60 4.65 7.13
C PHE A 100 -1.20 5.23 7.36
N ALA A 101 -1.12 6.55 7.54
CA ALA A 101 0.11 7.22 7.96
C ALA A 101 0.62 6.62 9.29
N GLY A 102 1.94 6.47 9.38
CA GLY A 102 2.62 5.75 10.46
C GLY A 102 2.70 4.23 10.29
N LYS A 103 2.03 3.62 9.29
CA LYS A 103 2.14 2.19 8.99
C LYS A 103 3.13 1.91 7.85
N THR A 104 3.53 0.64 7.72
CA THR A 104 4.41 0.17 6.65
C THR A 104 3.60 -0.22 5.42
N ALA A 105 3.86 0.42 4.29
CA ALA A 105 3.34 0.02 2.98
C ALA A 105 4.13 -1.17 2.43
N HIS A 106 3.44 -2.22 2.00
CA HIS A 106 4.05 -3.40 1.40
C HIS A 106 3.87 -3.39 -0.11
N PHE A 107 4.90 -2.90 -0.80
CA PHE A 107 4.91 -2.83 -2.24
C PHE A 107 5.22 -4.19 -2.86
N GLN A 108 4.30 -4.68 -3.71
CA GLN A 108 4.42 -5.99 -4.34
C GLN A 108 5.09 -5.88 -5.71
N VAL A 109 6.16 -6.64 -5.91
CA VAL A 109 6.91 -6.73 -7.17
C VAL A 109 6.85 -8.17 -7.65
N VAL A 110 6.46 -8.37 -8.89
CA VAL A 110 6.42 -9.70 -9.53
C VAL A 110 7.57 -9.81 -10.49
N ILE A 111 8.43 -10.81 -10.28
CA ILE A 111 9.47 -11.19 -11.25
C ILE A 111 9.03 -12.47 -11.94
N ARG A 112 8.88 -12.40 -13.25
CA ARG A 112 8.60 -13.54 -14.12
C ARG A 112 9.88 -13.99 -14.81
N ASN A 113 10.14 -15.29 -14.76
CA ASN A 113 11.19 -15.95 -15.50
C ASN A 113 10.59 -16.61 -16.75
N PRO A 114 10.75 -16.01 -17.95
CA PRO A 114 10.23 -16.62 -19.18
C PRO A 114 11.08 -17.82 -19.65
N ASP A 115 12.31 -17.95 -19.15
CA ASP A 115 13.26 -18.92 -19.63
C ASP A 115 13.06 -20.31 -18.97
N PRO A 116 13.49 -21.40 -19.63
CA PRO A 116 13.43 -22.75 -19.07
C PRO A 116 14.48 -23.00 -17.98
N LEU A 117 15.35 -22.04 -17.70
CA LEU A 117 16.41 -22.15 -16.70
C LEU A 117 15.91 -21.71 -15.33
N PHE A 118 16.26 -22.48 -14.31
CA PHE A 118 16.02 -22.11 -12.92
C PHE A 118 16.90 -20.91 -12.52
N ARG A 119 16.34 -19.95 -11.76
CA ARG A 119 17.03 -18.73 -11.32
C ARG A 119 17.19 -18.75 -9.81
N HIS A 120 18.41 -18.93 -9.33
CA HIS A 120 18.71 -18.99 -7.91
C HIS A 120 19.07 -17.62 -7.33
N GLY A 121 18.71 -17.42 -6.06
CA GLY A 121 19.19 -16.35 -5.21
C GLY A 121 18.84 -14.95 -5.72
N ILE A 122 17.64 -14.76 -6.28
CA ILE A 122 17.21 -13.45 -6.75
C ILE A 122 16.81 -12.60 -5.55
N ARG A 123 17.54 -11.50 -5.34
CA ARG A 123 17.31 -10.54 -4.27
C ARG A 123 16.71 -9.26 -4.83
N ILE A 124 15.71 -8.71 -4.13
CA ILE A 124 15.17 -7.39 -4.44
C ILE A 124 15.38 -6.46 -3.24
N THR A 125 15.87 -5.25 -3.49
CA THR A 125 16.00 -4.20 -2.47
C THR A 125 15.54 -2.84 -3.01
N TRP A 126 15.19 -1.91 -2.13
CA TRP A 126 15.13 -0.50 -2.53
C TRP A 126 16.54 0.01 -2.84
N SER A 127 16.64 0.96 -3.78
CA SER A 127 17.92 1.64 -4.02
C SER A 127 18.44 2.27 -2.73
N GLY A 128 19.74 2.11 -2.47
CA GLY A 128 20.38 2.52 -1.22
C GLY A 128 20.46 1.41 -0.17
N LEU A 129 19.49 0.50 -0.10
CA LEU A 129 19.50 -0.63 0.84
C LEU A 129 20.23 -1.86 0.29
N ASP A 130 20.95 -2.55 1.18
CA ASP A 130 21.73 -3.75 0.83
C ASP A 130 21.06 -5.07 1.26
N GLN A 131 20.01 -4.98 2.08
CA GLN A 131 19.22 -6.12 2.56
C GLN A 131 17.80 -6.09 1.98
N GLY A 132 17.27 -7.27 1.70
CA GLY A 132 15.91 -7.47 1.20
C GLY A 132 15.63 -8.94 0.92
N PRO A 133 14.38 -9.28 0.56
CA PRO A 133 13.97 -10.66 0.35
C PRO A 133 14.77 -11.32 -0.77
N ILE A 134 15.10 -12.59 -0.56
CA ILE A 134 15.79 -13.46 -1.51
C ILE A 134 14.85 -14.62 -1.82
N GLN A 135 14.65 -14.90 -3.10
CA GLN A 135 13.84 -16.03 -3.52
C GLN A 135 14.41 -16.64 -4.79
N ASP A 136 14.21 -17.94 -4.91
CA ASP A 136 14.46 -18.70 -6.11
C ASP A 136 13.25 -18.65 -7.04
N ILE A 137 13.49 -18.57 -8.35
CA ILE A 137 12.45 -18.52 -9.37
C ILE A 137 12.63 -19.70 -10.30
N ALA A 138 11.68 -20.63 -10.26
CA ALA A 138 11.67 -21.79 -11.13
C ALA A 138 11.59 -21.41 -12.61
N SER A 139 11.85 -22.39 -13.47
CA SER A 139 11.68 -22.27 -14.93
C SER A 139 10.25 -21.89 -15.29
N LYS A 140 10.05 -20.94 -16.20
CA LYS A 140 8.71 -20.52 -16.68
C LYS A 140 7.72 -20.13 -15.57
N SER A 141 8.21 -19.68 -14.41
CA SER A 141 7.38 -19.30 -13.27
C SER A 141 7.51 -17.82 -12.91
N GLU A 142 6.72 -17.39 -11.93
CA GLU A 142 6.80 -16.06 -11.34
C GLU A 142 6.95 -16.14 -9.83
N ALA A 143 7.70 -15.19 -9.27
CA ALA A 143 7.89 -15.00 -7.85
C ALA A 143 7.42 -13.61 -7.43
N ARG A 144 6.83 -13.50 -6.24
CA ARG A 144 6.28 -12.25 -5.70
C ARG A 144 7.10 -11.83 -4.49
N PHE A 145 7.57 -10.59 -4.54
CA PHE A 145 8.40 -9.99 -3.50
C PHE A 145 7.65 -8.83 -2.85
N SER A 146 7.67 -8.79 -1.53
CA SER A 146 7.09 -7.71 -0.72
C SER A 146 8.20 -6.79 -0.23
N LEU A 147 8.19 -5.53 -0.66
CA LEU A 147 9.14 -4.52 -0.23
C LEU A 147 8.47 -3.57 0.78
N PRO A 148 8.89 -3.56 2.06
CA PRO A 148 8.35 -2.64 3.05
C PRO A 148 8.87 -1.22 2.81
N LYS A 149 7.99 -0.23 2.94
CA LYS A 149 8.34 1.20 2.94
C LYS A 149 7.48 1.93 3.97
N LEU A 150 8.12 2.69 4.87
CA LEU A 150 7.40 3.44 5.89
C LEU A 150 6.58 4.58 5.25
N ALA A 151 5.30 4.65 5.57
CA ALA A 151 4.42 5.72 5.11
C ALA A 151 4.33 6.81 6.18
N VAL A 152 5.22 7.81 6.10
CA VAL A 152 5.38 8.84 7.16
C VAL A 152 4.24 9.86 7.14
N ALA A 153 3.82 10.31 5.96
CA ALA A 153 2.81 11.36 5.79
C ALA A 153 1.68 10.90 4.87
N ARG A 154 0.50 11.50 5.03
CA ARG A 154 -0.66 11.27 4.15
C ARG A 154 -0.37 11.68 2.70
N GLY A 155 -1.12 11.10 1.78
CA GLY A 155 -1.05 11.43 0.35
C GLY A 155 -0.48 10.31 -0.50
N LYS A 156 -0.04 10.65 -1.71
CA LYS A 156 0.43 9.67 -2.69
C LYS A 156 1.88 9.27 -2.43
N LEU A 157 2.08 8.08 -1.86
CA LEU A 157 3.41 7.51 -1.68
C LEU A 157 3.86 6.81 -2.96
N THR A 158 4.84 7.40 -3.65
CA THR A 158 5.48 6.78 -4.81
C THR A 158 6.59 5.83 -4.37
N ALA A 159 6.69 4.70 -5.07
CA ALA A 159 7.81 3.79 -4.86
C ALA A 159 9.10 4.39 -5.43
N GLY A 160 10.21 4.17 -4.74
CA GLY A 160 11.53 4.52 -5.24
C GLY A 160 12.02 3.52 -6.30
N PRO A 161 13.21 3.75 -6.86
CA PRO A 161 13.87 2.75 -7.70
C PRO A 161 14.22 1.50 -6.87
N ILE A 162 14.12 0.36 -7.53
CA ILE A 162 14.32 -0.97 -6.98
C ILE A 162 15.57 -1.57 -7.63
N VAL A 163 16.36 -2.32 -6.86
CA VAL A 163 17.52 -3.05 -7.34
C VAL A 163 17.23 -4.54 -7.27
N VAL A 164 17.32 -5.20 -8.42
CA VAL A 164 17.30 -6.67 -8.51
C VAL A 164 18.74 -7.14 -8.60
N SER A 165 19.15 -8.09 -7.77
CA SER A 165 20.53 -8.58 -7.73
C SER A 165 20.62 -10.09 -7.49
N SER A 166 21.71 -10.71 -7.93
CA SER A 166 22.05 -12.09 -7.61
C SER A 166 23.57 -12.24 -7.47
N VAL A 167 23.98 -13.15 -6.60
CA VAL A 167 25.39 -13.53 -6.39
C VAL A 167 25.65 -15.00 -6.73
N HIS A 168 24.63 -15.71 -7.23
CA HIS A 168 24.75 -17.10 -7.63
C HIS A 168 25.69 -17.24 -8.86
N PRO A 169 26.45 -18.33 -9.02
CA PRO A 169 26.51 -19.53 -8.17
C PRO A 169 27.46 -19.45 -6.98
N LEU A 170 28.69 -18.98 -7.20
CA LEU A 170 29.77 -19.10 -6.21
C LEU A 170 29.91 -17.89 -5.27
N GLY A 171 29.13 -16.83 -5.46
CA GLY A 171 29.27 -15.61 -4.66
C GLY A 171 30.49 -14.75 -5.02
N LEU A 172 31.24 -15.10 -6.08
CA LEU A 172 32.43 -14.36 -6.53
C LEU A 172 32.07 -12.99 -7.12
N CYS A 173 30.95 -12.93 -7.84
CA CYS A 173 30.48 -11.70 -8.47
C CYS A 173 29.03 -11.44 -8.10
N LYS A 174 28.66 -10.15 -8.05
CA LYS A 174 27.29 -9.69 -7.88
C LYS A 174 26.82 -9.07 -9.17
N ALA A 175 25.83 -9.68 -9.81
CA ALA A 175 25.08 -9.05 -10.88
C ALA A 175 23.93 -8.24 -10.27
N TRP A 176 23.67 -7.06 -10.81
CA TRP A 176 22.57 -6.22 -10.36
C TRP A 176 22.02 -5.34 -11.48
N ALA A 177 20.74 -5.00 -11.38
CA ALA A 177 20.03 -4.14 -12.30
C ALA A 177 19.11 -3.19 -11.53
N SER A 178 19.14 -1.91 -11.89
CA SER A 178 18.26 -0.87 -11.34
C SER A 178 17.00 -0.73 -12.19
N VAL A 179 15.83 -0.79 -11.55
CA VAL A 179 14.51 -0.77 -12.19
C VAL A 179 13.62 0.25 -11.49
N GLN A 180 12.99 1.13 -12.26
CA GLN A 180 11.97 2.05 -11.76
C GLN A 180 10.59 1.64 -12.28
N LEU A 181 9.74 1.18 -11.38
CA LEU A 181 8.37 0.77 -11.67
C LEU A 181 7.39 1.88 -11.29
N ALA A 182 6.33 2.06 -12.09
CA ALA A 182 5.27 3.04 -11.83
C ALA A 182 4.28 2.49 -10.78
N MET A 183 4.72 2.46 -9.52
CA MET A 183 3.97 1.95 -8.37
C MET A 183 3.79 3.07 -7.35
N SER A 184 2.56 3.23 -6.89
CA SER A 184 2.18 4.18 -5.87
C SER A 184 1.04 3.59 -5.04
N CYS A 185 0.99 3.93 -3.76
CA CYS A 185 -0.15 3.66 -2.89
C CYS A 185 -0.64 4.98 -2.30
N ILE A 186 -1.92 5.01 -1.93
CA ILE A 186 -2.49 6.14 -1.19
C ILE A 186 -2.23 5.88 0.28
N VAL A 187 -1.75 6.91 0.97
CA VAL A 187 -1.55 6.89 2.41
C VAL A 187 -2.67 7.70 3.05
N TYR A 188 -3.58 7.02 3.74
CA TYR A 188 -4.67 7.63 4.48
C TYR A 188 -4.14 8.39 5.70
N PRO A 189 -4.78 9.48 6.14
CA PRO A 189 -4.43 10.15 7.39
C PRO A 189 -4.53 9.19 8.58
N GLN A 190 -3.71 9.39 9.61
CA GLN A 190 -3.75 8.54 10.79
C GLN A 190 -5.01 8.85 11.63
N PRO A 191 -5.85 7.87 11.98
CA PRO A 191 -7.04 8.16 12.78
C PRO A 191 -6.67 8.62 14.20
N GLU A 192 -7.37 9.63 14.70
CA GLU A 192 -7.21 10.17 16.05
C GLU A 192 -7.51 9.08 17.11
N LYS A 193 -6.61 8.90 18.10
CA LYS A 193 -6.76 7.84 19.13
C LYS A 193 -7.74 8.22 20.25
N ASN A 194 -7.71 9.46 20.72
CA ASN A 194 -8.47 9.95 21.89
C ASN A 194 -9.31 11.20 21.54
N GLY A 195 -10.03 11.15 20.42
CA GLY A 195 -10.92 12.22 20.00
C GLY A 195 -12.33 12.09 20.61
N PRO A 196 -13.10 13.19 20.64
CA PRO A 196 -14.52 13.12 21.00
C PRO A 196 -15.23 12.13 20.08
N LYS A 197 -16.14 11.34 20.66
CA LYS A 197 -17.06 10.52 19.86
C LYS A 197 -17.88 11.47 18.98
N TRP A 198 -18.09 11.07 17.73
CA TRP A 198 -19.00 11.81 16.86
C TRP A 198 -20.38 11.85 17.53
N SER A 199 -20.87 13.06 17.78
CA SER A 199 -22.26 13.29 18.17
C SER A 199 -22.99 13.64 16.89
N PRO A 200 -24.06 12.93 16.51
CA PRO A 200 -24.89 13.34 15.39
C PRO A 200 -25.37 14.76 15.62
N SER A 201 -24.81 15.72 14.89
CA SER A 201 -25.57 16.92 14.56
C SER A 201 -26.61 16.41 13.57
N ALA A 202 -27.76 15.97 14.10
CA ALA A 202 -28.86 15.44 13.32
C ALA A 202 -29.45 16.56 12.47
N LYS A 203 -28.78 16.93 11.38
CA LYS A 203 -29.46 17.46 10.21
C LYS A 203 -29.93 16.25 9.42
N VAL A 204 -31.08 15.74 9.83
CA VAL A 204 -31.97 15.00 8.93
C VAL A 204 -32.20 15.93 7.74
N SER A 205 -31.53 15.69 6.63
CA SER A 205 -31.79 16.42 5.40
C SER A 205 -33.19 16.01 4.94
N ALA A 206 -34.16 16.90 5.15
CA ALA A 206 -35.56 16.76 4.75
C ALA A 206 -35.77 16.62 3.22
N ASP A 207 -34.70 16.56 2.43
CA ASP A 207 -34.76 16.38 0.98
C ASP A 207 -34.58 14.91 0.52
N LEU A 208 -34.03 14.02 1.37
CA LEU A 208 -33.95 12.59 1.03
C LEU A 208 -35.24 11.82 1.33
N SER A 209 -36.14 12.39 2.13
CA SER A 209 -37.48 11.82 2.37
C SER A 209 -38.42 11.95 1.16
N LYS A 210 -38.02 12.64 0.09
CA LYS A 210 -38.85 12.81 -1.11
C LYS A 210 -38.60 11.79 -2.23
N ILE A 211 -37.50 11.04 -2.19
CA ILE A 211 -37.12 10.13 -3.29
C ILE A 211 -37.40 8.65 -2.95
N LEU A 212 -37.66 8.31 -1.69
CA LEU A 212 -37.97 6.93 -1.27
C LEU A 212 -39.45 6.70 -0.89
N LEU A 213 -40.30 7.72 -0.98
CA LEU A 213 -41.72 7.62 -0.58
C LEU A 213 -42.69 7.15 -1.68
N GLU A 214 -42.18 6.80 -2.87
CA GLU A 214 -43.04 6.34 -3.99
C GLU A 214 -42.99 4.84 -4.27
N SER A 215 -42.32 4.04 -3.46
CA SER A 215 -42.28 2.58 -3.69
C SER A 215 -42.04 1.82 -2.41
N TYR A 216 -43.07 1.61 -1.59
CA TYR A 216 -43.36 0.32 -0.93
C TYR A 216 -44.69 0.43 -0.14
N PRO A 217 -45.68 -0.44 -0.39
CA PRO A 217 -46.88 -0.50 0.44
C PRO A 217 -46.51 -1.16 1.77
N ALA A 218 -46.65 -0.41 2.86
CA ALA A 218 -46.50 -0.92 4.22
C ALA A 218 -47.72 -1.77 4.59
N GLU A 219 -47.56 -3.09 4.52
CA GLU A 219 -48.36 -4.04 5.29
C GLU A 219 -47.43 -4.86 6.18
N GLN A 220 -47.87 -4.98 7.44
CA GLN A 220 -47.62 -6.09 8.38
C GLN A 220 -46.57 -5.90 9.50
N ASP A 221 -47.10 -5.45 10.64
CA ASP A 221 -47.04 -6.07 11.98
C ASP A 221 -45.70 -6.22 12.73
N GLY A 222 -45.61 -5.52 13.88
CA GLY A 222 -44.55 -5.57 14.90
C GLY A 222 -43.34 -4.70 14.56
N ASP A 223 -42.75 -3.89 15.43
CA ASP A 223 -42.79 -3.73 16.88
C ASP A 223 -42.05 -2.40 17.15
N ASP A 224 -42.62 -1.44 17.89
CA ASP A 224 -41.92 -0.31 18.55
C ASP A 224 -42.95 0.70 19.14
N PHE A 225 -43.63 0.27 20.19
CA PHE A 225 -44.54 1.12 20.96
C PHE A 225 -43.73 1.94 21.99
N SER A 226 -43.64 3.26 21.79
CA SER A 226 -42.86 4.15 22.67
C SER A 226 -43.70 4.82 23.77
N GLY A 227 -45.03 4.85 23.63
CA GLY A 227 -45.91 5.39 24.66
C GLY A 227 -47.32 5.79 24.18
N LEU A 228 -48.10 6.37 25.10
CA LEU A 228 -49.42 6.94 24.82
C LEU A 228 -49.34 8.46 24.99
N ARG A 229 -49.68 9.20 23.93
CA ARG A 229 -49.83 10.66 23.98
C ARG A 229 -51.31 11.05 23.87
N LYS A 230 -51.73 12.16 24.49
CA LYS A 230 -53.08 12.72 24.26
C LYS A 230 -53.28 13.00 22.76
N TYR A 231 -54.41 12.54 22.24
CA TYR A 231 -54.80 12.68 20.84
C TYR A 231 -54.85 14.15 20.43
N ARG A 232 -54.30 14.47 19.24
CA ARG A 232 -54.44 15.79 18.61
C ARG A 232 -55.26 15.66 17.33
N LEU A 233 -56.03 16.70 17.01
CA LEU A 233 -56.72 16.79 15.72
C LEU A 233 -55.68 16.69 14.58
N GLY A 234 -55.80 15.65 13.76
CA GLY A 234 -54.84 15.33 12.69
C GLY A 234 -54.21 13.94 12.82
N ASP A 235 -54.28 13.30 14.00
CA ASP A 235 -53.74 11.95 14.18
C ASP A 235 -54.61 10.91 13.43
N PRO A 236 -54.01 9.99 12.66
CA PRO A 236 -54.76 9.04 11.84
C PRO A 236 -55.57 8.05 12.70
N PRO A 237 -56.79 7.68 12.28
CA PRO A 237 -57.71 6.89 13.10
C PRO A 237 -57.19 5.48 13.47
N ARG A 238 -56.21 4.95 12.72
CA ARG A 238 -55.53 3.67 13.01
C ARG A 238 -54.60 3.72 14.22
N GLN A 239 -54.13 4.90 14.62
CA GLN A 239 -53.21 5.08 15.76
C GLN A 239 -53.94 5.34 17.08
N VAL A 240 -55.27 5.51 17.05
CA VAL A 240 -56.07 5.73 18.27
C VAL A 240 -56.04 4.47 19.15
N ALA A 241 -55.66 4.64 20.41
CA ALA A 241 -55.65 3.58 21.41
C ALA A 241 -57.07 3.37 21.97
N TRP A 242 -57.95 2.75 21.16
CA TRP A 242 -59.36 2.50 21.53
C TRP A 242 -59.52 1.76 22.87
N LYS A 243 -58.59 0.85 23.22
CA LYS A 243 -58.58 0.15 24.52
C LYS A 243 -58.29 1.08 25.71
N ALA A 244 -57.50 2.14 25.53
CA ALA A 244 -57.22 3.13 26.59
C ALA A 244 -58.41 4.08 26.76
N MET A 245 -59.06 4.47 25.66
CA MET A 245 -60.26 5.32 25.68
C MET A 245 -61.40 4.70 26.52
N ALA A 246 -61.62 3.38 26.40
CA ALA A 246 -62.68 2.68 27.12
C ALA A 246 -62.54 2.71 28.66
N LYS A 247 -61.33 2.99 29.19
CA LYS A 247 -61.08 3.04 30.64
C LYS A 247 -60.96 4.46 31.20
N SER A 248 -60.46 5.42 30.42
CA SER A 248 -60.07 6.75 30.94
C SER A 248 -60.87 7.91 30.34
N ASN A 249 -61.84 7.63 29.47
CA ASN A 249 -62.69 8.61 28.76
C ASN A 249 -61.88 9.76 28.10
N THR A 250 -60.65 9.46 27.71
CA THR A 250 -59.67 10.40 27.14
C THR A 250 -59.02 9.72 25.94
N LEU A 251 -59.00 10.39 24.79
CA LEU A 251 -58.39 9.85 23.59
C LEU A 251 -56.85 9.93 23.69
N TYR A 252 -56.21 8.78 23.51
CA TYR A 252 -54.76 8.65 23.38
C TYR A 252 -54.42 8.12 21.99
N SER A 253 -53.33 8.62 21.41
CA SER A 253 -52.71 8.09 20.20
C SER A 253 -51.48 7.27 20.58
N LYS A 254 -51.28 6.14 19.90
CA LYS A 254 -50.08 5.29 20.03
C LYS A 254 -48.91 6.02 19.39
N GLU A 255 -47.87 6.30 20.17
CA GLU A 255 -46.62 6.84 19.66
C GLU A 255 -45.72 5.67 19.26
N PHE A 256 -45.30 5.68 18.00
CA PHE A 256 -44.34 4.73 17.46
C PHE A 256 -43.02 5.47 17.28
N SER A 257 -41.96 5.05 17.96
CA SER A 257 -40.62 5.54 17.68
C SER A 257 -40.09 4.77 16.47
N SER A 258 -39.91 5.43 15.33
CA SER A 258 -39.13 4.87 14.23
C SER A 258 -37.63 4.89 14.61
N GLN A 259 -37.20 3.99 15.49
CA GLN A 259 -35.78 3.71 15.70
C GLN A 259 -35.35 2.65 14.68
N GLY A 260 -35.24 3.07 13.41
CA GLY A 260 -34.76 2.17 12.38
C GLY A 260 -34.83 2.82 11.01
N GLU A 261 -33.67 2.89 10.38
CA GLU A 261 -33.43 2.88 8.93
C GLU A 261 -32.95 4.16 8.23
N ASP A 262 -33.35 5.38 8.59
CA ASP A 262 -33.00 6.57 7.77
C ASP A 262 -32.17 7.68 8.45
N THR A 263 -31.36 7.36 9.46
CA THR A 263 -30.38 8.33 9.96
C THR A 263 -29.14 8.35 9.07
N VAL A 264 -29.17 9.23 8.08
CA VAL A 264 -28.01 9.56 7.23
C VAL A 264 -27.03 10.44 8.01
N ILE A 265 -25.78 9.98 8.11
CA ILE A 265 -24.71 10.64 8.84
C ILE A 265 -23.97 11.61 7.92
N TRP A 266 -23.97 12.91 8.22
CA TRP A 266 -23.13 13.87 7.50
C TRP A 266 -21.88 14.23 8.30
N LEU A 267 -20.71 13.91 7.75
CA LEU A 267 -19.41 14.23 8.33
C LEU A 267 -18.89 15.53 7.71
N GLN A 268 -18.89 16.62 8.46
CA GLN A 268 -18.50 17.93 7.92
C GLN A 268 -17.13 18.39 8.42
N TRP A 269 -16.37 19.04 7.54
CA TRP A 269 -15.11 19.70 7.88
C TRP A 269 -15.23 20.65 9.08
N LYS A 270 -16.31 21.44 9.12
CA LYS A 270 -16.58 22.43 10.18
C LYS A 270 -16.75 21.81 11.56
N ASP A 271 -17.28 20.58 11.64
CA ASP A 271 -17.51 19.90 12.92
C ASP A 271 -16.22 19.32 13.51
N ALA A 272 -15.29 18.90 12.63
CA ALA A 272 -13.99 18.39 13.06
C ALA A 272 -13.01 19.49 13.48
N ASN A 273 -13.23 20.73 12.99
CA ASN A 273 -12.38 21.92 13.07
C ASN A 273 -11.40 21.94 14.25
N GLN A 274 -10.16 21.53 13.97
CA GLN A 274 -9.03 21.66 14.88
C GLN A 274 -8.11 22.80 14.42
N ALA A 275 -7.24 23.28 15.31
CA ALA A 275 -6.24 24.29 14.99
C ALA A 275 -5.28 23.86 13.85
N GLU A 276 -5.02 22.55 13.72
CA GLU A 276 -4.21 21.97 12.66
C GLU A 276 -5.07 21.18 11.66
N ILE A 277 -4.80 21.37 10.37
CA ILE A 277 -5.48 20.67 9.25
C ILE A 277 -5.28 19.16 9.35
N GLU A 278 -4.05 18.70 9.64
CA GLU A 278 -3.76 17.27 9.81
C GLU A 278 -4.55 16.65 10.95
N ALA A 279 -4.78 17.40 12.02
CA ALA A 279 -5.56 16.93 13.16
C ALA A 279 -7.06 16.87 12.82
N THR A 280 -7.57 17.84 12.05
CA THR A 280 -8.93 17.81 11.48
C THR A 280 -9.14 16.59 10.58
N LEU A 281 -8.19 16.30 9.68
CA LEU A 281 -8.22 15.12 8.81
C LEU A 281 -8.13 13.81 9.61
N SER A 282 -7.32 13.77 10.66
CA SER A 282 -7.19 12.62 11.56
C SER A 282 -8.49 12.33 12.31
N ARG A 283 -9.23 13.37 12.69
CA ARG A 283 -10.56 13.26 13.32
C ARG A 283 -11.62 12.79 12.33
N LEU A 284 -11.69 13.40 11.14
CA LEU A 284 -12.60 12.95 10.08
C LEU A 284 -12.35 11.49 9.69
N CYS A 285 -11.09 11.09 9.58
CA CYS A 285 -10.71 9.70 9.32
C CYS A 285 -11.24 8.75 10.40
N ARG A 286 -11.15 9.15 11.67
CA ARG A 286 -11.70 8.35 12.78
C ARG A 286 -13.21 8.22 12.65
N TRP A 287 -13.93 9.32 12.38
CA TRP A 287 -15.38 9.30 12.26
C TRP A 287 -15.88 8.47 11.08
N ILE A 288 -15.21 8.51 9.92
CA ILE A 288 -15.51 7.63 8.78
C ILE A 288 -15.38 6.15 9.18
N LEU A 289 -14.29 5.79 9.87
CA LEU A 289 -14.07 4.42 10.33
C LEU A 289 -15.07 3.96 11.41
N GLU A 290 -15.63 4.90 12.18
CA GLU A 290 -16.66 4.62 13.17
C GLU A 290 -18.03 4.45 12.50
N ALA A 291 -18.38 5.32 11.54
CA ALA A 291 -19.61 5.25 10.75
C ALA A 291 -19.68 3.98 9.88
N ASP A 292 -18.56 3.56 9.28
CA ASP A 292 -18.50 2.32 8.51
C ASP A 292 -18.71 1.08 9.39
N LYS A 293 -18.22 1.11 10.63
CA LYS A 293 -18.43 0.01 11.60
C LYS A 293 -19.87 -0.08 12.10
N THR A 294 -20.58 1.04 12.20
CA THR A 294 -22.00 1.04 12.60
C THR A 294 -22.93 0.69 11.45
N GLY A 295 -22.45 0.71 10.20
CA GLY A 295 -23.21 0.31 9.02
C GLY A 295 -24.23 1.34 8.54
N HIS A 296 -24.27 2.53 9.13
CA HIS A 296 -25.16 3.60 8.70
C HIS A 296 -24.66 4.28 7.41
N PRO A 297 -25.54 4.75 6.52
CA PRO A 297 -25.15 5.57 5.38
C PRO A 297 -24.51 6.88 5.85
N TYR A 298 -23.32 7.19 5.34
CA TYR A 298 -22.62 8.44 5.70
C TYR A 298 -22.13 9.20 4.47
N GLY A 299 -22.25 10.53 4.49
CA GLY A 299 -21.69 11.46 3.50
C GLY A 299 -20.53 12.25 4.09
N LEU A 300 -19.63 12.74 3.23
CA LEU A 300 -18.46 13.53 3.63
C LEU A 300 -18.49 14.89 2.93
N ILE A 301 -18.44 15.96 3.71
CA ILE A 301 -18.35 17.34 3.20
C ILE A 301 -16.98 17.91 3.55
N LEU A 302 -16.12 18.04 2.54
CA LEU A 302 -14.86 18.76 2.58
C LEU A 302 -15.04 20.15 1.96
N PRO A 303 -14.15 21.12 2.26
CA PRO A 303 -14.23 22.46 1.68
C PRO A 303 -14.33 22.48 0.14
N ASN A 304 -13.65 21.54 -0.52
CA ASN A 304 -13.53 21.52 -1.99
C ASN A 304 -14.33 20.38 -2.63
N GLN A 305 -15.02 19.55 -1.84
CA GLN A 305 -15.67 18.35 -2.34
C GLN A 305 -16.80 17.88 -1.42
N GLU A 306 -17.95 17.58 -2.00
CA GLU A 306 -19.06 16.90 -1.33
C GLU A 306 -19.20 15.48 -1.88
N ILE A 307 -19.31 14.50 -0.99
CA ILE A 307 -19.50 13.09 -1.32
C ILE A 307 -20.85 12.66 -0.76
N SER A 308 -21.74 12.25 -1.65
CA SER A 308 -23.10 11.84 -1.28
C SER A 308 -23.10 10.61 -0.36
N PRO A 309 -24.10 10.48 0.52
CA PRO A 309 -24.16 9.38 1.47
C PRO A 309 -24.34 8.03 0.80
N THR A 310 -23.55 7.06 1.21
CA THR A 310 -23.60 5.67 0.72
C THR A 310 -22.99 4.75 1.78
N THR A 311 -23.19 3.44 1.62
CA THR A 311 -22.55 2.41 2.44
C THR A 311 -21.63 1.53 1.61
N GLY A 312 -20.68 0.88 2.28
CA GLY A 312 -19.86 -0.18 1.70
C GLY A 312 -18.39 0.18 1.48
N PRO A 313 -17.57 -0.83 1.14
CA PRO A 313 -16.12 -0.72 1.16
C PRO A 313 -15.58 0.24 0.09
N ALA A 314 -16.23 0.34 -1.07
CA ALA A 314 -15.85 1.26 -2.13
C ALA A 314 -16.03 2.73 -1.69
N HIS A 315 -17.06 3.01 -0.90
CA HIS A 315 -17.34 4.34 -0.37
C HIS A 315 -16.37 4.73 0.75
N LEU A 316 -16.04 3.79 1.64
CA LEU A 316 -14.98 3.98 2.63
C LEU A 316 -13.65 4.34 1.95
N ASP A 317 -13.25 3.57 0.93
CA ASP A 317 -12.00 3.84 0.20
C ASP A 317 -12.04 5.19 -0.52
N LEU A 318 -13.19 5.58 -1.08
CA LEU A 318 -13.38 6.89 -1.72
C LEU A 318 -13.23 8.03 -0.70
N CYS A 319 -13.92 7.95 0.45
CA CYS A 319 -13.85 8.94 1.51
C CYS A 319 -12.44 9.05 2.13
N LEU A 320 -11.76 7.93 2.36
CA LEU A 320 -10.38 7.96 2.87
C LEU A 320 -9.39 8.48 1.82
N THR A 321 -9.64 8.21 0.54
CA THR A 321 -8.82 8.72 -0.57
C THR A 321 -8.97 10.23 -0.71
N SER A 322 -10.18 10.78 -0.59
CA SER A 322 -10.37 12.24 -0.63
C SER A 322 -9.66 12.94 0.52
N LEU A 323 -9.72 12.38 1.75
CA LEU A 323 -8.93 12.89 2.88
C LEU A 323 -7.42 12.81 2.65
N ALA A 324 -6.93 11.76 1.97
CA ALA A 324 -5.51 11.59 1.69
C ALA A 324 -4.99 12.57 0.62
N VAL A 325 -5.82 12.90 -0.38
CA VAL A 325 -5.46 13.81 -1.49
C VAL A 325 -5.76 15.27 -1.15
N PHE A 326 -6.50 15.54 -0.09
CA PHE A 326 -6.84 16.89 0.35
C PHE A 326 -5.58 17.76 0.52
N GLN A 327 -5.47 18.77 -0.34
CA GLN A 327 -4.49 19.84 -0.25
C GLN A 327 -5.22 21.09 0.20
N ASP A 328 -4.70 21.72 1.25
CA ASP A 328 -5.14 23.04 1.66
C ASP A 328 -4.75 24.02 0.55
N HIS A 329 -5.69 24.34 -0.32
CA HIS A 329 -5.57 25.52 -1.14
C HIS A 329 -5.99 26.66 -0.22
N PRO A 330 -5.09 27.59 0.14
CA PRO A 330 -5.55 28.81 0.75
C PRO A 330 -6.46 29.48 -0.28
N GLU A 331 -7.78 29.43 -0.05
CA GLU A 331 -8.68 30.34 -0.74
C GLU A 331 -8.18 31.75 -0.43
N ASN A 332 -7.63 32.36 -1.46
CA ASN A 332 -7.22 33.75 -1.50
C ASN A 332 -8.44 34.61 -1.08
N PRO A 333 -8.28 35.57 -0.15
CA PRO A 333 -9.38 36.31 0.46
C PRO A 333 -10.27 37.06 -0.54
#